data_AF-A0AAN8SYD4-F1
#
_entry.id   AF-A0AAN8SYD4-F1
#
_cell.length_a   1.000
_cell.length_b   1.000
_cell.length_c   1.000
_cell.angle_alpha   90.00
_cell.angle_beta   90.00
_cell.angle_gamma   90.00
#
_symmetry.space_group_name_H-M   'P 1'
#
loop_
_entity.id
_entity.type
_entity.pdbx_description
1 polymer ?
#
loop_
_entity_poly.entity_id
_entity_poly.type
_entity_poly.pdbx_seq_one_letter_code
_entity_poly.pdbx_strand_id
1 'polypeptide(L)'
;MKKSTKLTFWEEFIDLYGNKLLTHLKELQEFPVIVARKVAKPKSSSGLSNRFVTTIQIDPPYPQAIVLKTWSNEIKPRLSTYKTKSTTATGSLLFVPFEEHIVPIVNIQQQSLGQIFHGQAQLSISNGT
;
A
#
# COMPACT_ATOMS: atom_id res chain seq x y z
N MET A 1 11.26 -20.50 2.17
CA MET A 1 11.52 -19.10 1.74
C MET A 1 10.60 -18.16 2.52
N LYS A 2 11.12 -17.08 3.10
CA LYS A 2 10.29 -16.10 3.85
C LYS A 2 9.44 -15.31 2.84
N LYS A 3 8.12 -15.23 3.06
CA LYS A 3 7.18 -14.56 2.15
C LYS A 3 7.44 -13.06 2.15
N SER A 4 7.61 -12.45 0.98
CA SER A 4 7.69 -10.99 0.85
C SER A 4 6.33 -10.35 1.13
N THR A 5 6.34 -9.19 1.80
CA THR A 5 5.13 -8.42 2.09
C THR A 5 5.05 -7.23 1.14
N LYS A 6 3.87 -6.99 0.56
CA LYS A 6 3.65 -5.84 -0.32
C LYS A 6 3.33 -4.60 0.52
N LEU A 7 3.86 -3.45 0.13
CA LEU A 7 3.50 -2.14 0.68
C LEU A 7 2.95 -1.29 -0.46
N THR A 8 1.69 -0.87 -0.37
CA THR A 8 1.04 -0.01 -1.37
C THR A 8 1.16 1.45 -0.96
N PHE A 9 1.51 2.31 -1.93
CA PHE A 9 1.49 3.76 -1.79
C PHE A 9 0.30 4.36 -2.55
N TRP A 10 -0.34 5.34 -1.91
CA TRP A 10 -1.49 6.06 -2.42
C TRP A 10 -1.21 7.56 -2.49
N GLU A 11 -1.85 8.22 -3.45
CA GLU A 11 -1.86 9.69 -3.59
C GLU A 11 -0.44 10.26 -3.63
N GLU A 12 -0.17 11.34 -2.88
CA GLU A 12 1.12 12.03 -2.83
C GLU A 12 2.30 11.12 -2.42
N PHE A 13 2.06 9.99 -1.74
CA PHE A 13 3.14 9.08 -1.37
C PHE A 13 3.80 8.41 -2.58
N ILE A 14 3.06 8.30 -3.69
CA ILE A 14 3.58 7.77 -4.96
C ILE A 14 4.70 8.69 -5.45
N ASP A 15 4.44 10.00 -5.48
CA ASP A 15 5.40 10.98 -5.98
C ASP A 15 6.52 11.26 -4.98
N LEU A 16 6.18 11.36 -3.69
CA LEU A 16 7.15 11.69 -2.63
C LEU A 16 8.17 10.57 -2.38
N TYR A 17 7.73 9.31 -2.45
CA TYR A 17 8.54 8.14 -2.09
C TYR A 17 8.58 7.07 -3.18
N GLY A 18 7.44 6.75 -3.79
CA GLY A 18 7.35 5.68 -4.79
C GLY A 18 8.31 5.86 -5.95
N ASN A 19 8.30 7.04 -6.57
CA ASN A 19 9.19 7.36 -7.71
C ASN A 19 10.67 7.32 -7.30
N LYS A 20 11.03 7.85 -6.12
CA LYS A 20 12.41 7.79 -5.61
C LYS A 20 12.88 6.36 -5.40
N LEU A 21 12.04 5.50 -4.83
CA LEU A 21 12.37 4.08 -4.62
C LEU A 21 12.49 3.34 -5.95
N LEU A 22 11.65 3.70 -6.93
CA LEU A 22 11.74 3.15 -8.28
C LEU A 22 13.07 3.50 -8.94
N THR A 23 13.53 4.75 -8.84
CA THR A 23 14.84 5.20 -9.33
C THR A 23 15.98 4.41 -8.67
N HIS A 24 15.99 4.27 -7.34
CA HIS A 24 17.01 3.46 -6.66
C HIS A 24 17.05 2.01 -7.18
N LEU A 25 15.88 1.39 -7.37
CA LEU A 25 15.80 0.01 -7.80
C LEU A 25 16.14 -0.19 -9.28
N LYS A 26 15.65 0.67 -10.18
CA LYS A 26 15.81 0.50 -11.63
C LYS A 26 17.12 1.08 -12.16
N GLU A 27 17.45 2.29 -11.75
CA GLU A 27 18.56 3.05 -12.31
C GLU A 27 19.84 2.78 -11.53
N LEU A 28 19.80 2.94 -10.20
CA LEU A 28 21.00 2.78 -9.35
C LEU A 28 21.29 1.31 -9.01
N GLN A 29 20.35 0.40 -9.30
CA GLN A 29 20.41 -1.00 -8.90
C GLN A 29 20.73 -1.19 -7.40
N GLU A 30 20.24 -0.30 -6.56
CA GLU A 30 20.39 -0.34 -5.11
C GLU A 30 19.13 -0.84 -4.43
N PHE A 31 19.28 -1.38 -3.23
CA PHE A 31 18.18 -1.81 -2.38
C PHE A 31 18.11 -0.88 -1.17
N PRO A 32 17.28 0.18 -1.22
CA PRO A 32 17.10 1.09 -0.10
C PRO A 32 16.36 0.40 1.06
N VAL A 33 16.74 0.75 2.28
CA VAL A 33 16.04 0.37 3.49
C VAL A 33 14.97 1.42 3.79
N ILE A 34 13.74 0.95 4.03
CA ILE A 34 12.61 1.83 4.33
C ILE A 34 12.17 1.61 5.77
N VAL A 35 12.09 2.70 6.52
CA VAL A 35 11.45 2.71 7.85
C VAL A 35 10.12 3.43 7.72
N ALA A 36 9.02 2.70 7.96
CA ALA A 36 7.67 3.25 7.89
C ALA A 36 6.98 3.16 9.26
N ARG A 37 6.32 4.23 9.67
CA ARG A 37 5.51 4.30 10.90
C ARG A 37 4.04 4.51 10.57
N LYS A 38 3.16 3.98 11.43
CA LYS A 38 1.70 4.09 11.30
C LYS A 38 1.17 3.60 9.94
N VAL A 39 1.69 2.47 9.47
CA VAL A 39 1.20 1.79 8.26
C VAL A 39 -0.08 1.00 8.56
N ALA A 40 -1.01 0.97 7.61
CA ALA A 40 -2.21 0.15 7.69
C ALA A 40 -1.90 -1.29 7.31
N LYS A 41 -2.62 -2.23 7.93
CA LYS A 41 -2.78 -3.60 7.44
C LYS A 41 -4.25 -3.81 7.06
N PRO A 42 -4.60 -3.82 5.76
CA PRO A 42 -5.98 -4.05 5.31
C PRO A 42 -6.44 -5.45 5.75
N LYS A 43 -7.73 -5.64 6.09
CA LYS A 43 -8.23 -6.99 6.46
C LYS A 43 -8.47 -7.83 5.18
N SER A 44 -8.83 -7.17 4.08
CA SER A 44 -9.08 -7.77 2.77
C SER A 44 -7.84 -8.15 1.95
N SER A 45 -6.62 -7.73 2.34
CA SER A 45 -5.40 -8.04 1.58
C SER A 45 -4.20 -8.37 2.46
N SER A 46 -3.32 -9.25 1.97
CA SER A 46 -2.13 -9.71 2.69
C SER A 46 -0.94 -8.73 2.64
N GLY A 47 -1.21 -7.43 2.63
CA GLY A 47 -0.21 -6.36 2.46
C GLY A 47 -0.25 -5.28 3.54
N LEU A 48 0.60 -4.28 3.36
CA LEU A 48 0.63 -3.03 4.09
C LEU A 48 0.22 -1.89 3.15
N SER A 49 -0.33 -0.81 3.70
CA SER A 49 -0.73 0.37 2.94
C SER A 49 -0.41 1.64 3.72
N ASN A 50 -0.03 2.73 3.06
CA ASN A 50 0.06 4.02 3.74
C ASN A 50 -1.33 4.54 4.15
N ARG A 51 -1.35 5.40 5.17
CA ARG A 51 -2.45 6.25 5.63
C ARG A 51 -1.98 7.69 5.56
N PHE A 52 -2.89 8.66 5.69
CA PHE A 52 -2.54 10.08 5.82
C PHE A 52 -1.52 10.36 6.94
N VAL A 53 -1.58 9.62 8.05
CA VAL A 53 -0.66 9.78 9.18
C VAL A 53 0.63 8.94 9.07
N THR A 54 0.83 8.22 7.95
CA THR A 54 2.03 7.41 7.75
C THR A 54 3.25 8.30 7.58
N THR A 55 4.38 7.91 8.17
CA THR A 55 5.67 8.57 7.95
C THR A 55 6.65 7.56 7.39
N ILE A 56 7.39 7.95 6.35
CA ILE A 56 8.37 7.10 5.68
C ILE A 56 9.72 7.80 5.67
N GLN A 57 10.77 7.04 6.00
CA GLN A 57 12.16 7.46 5.83
C GLN A 57 12.90 6.41 5.00
N ILE A 58 13.71 6.89 4.06
CA ILE A 58 14.53 6.07 3.17
C ILE A 58 15.97 6.19 3.64
N ASP A 59 16.61 5.05 3.88
CA ASP A 59 17.98 4.92 4.42
C ASP A 59 18.26 5.85 5.62
N PRO A 60 17.41 5.85 6.67
CA PRO A 60 17.68 6.69 7.84
C PRO A 60 18.95 6.22 8.58
N PRO A 61 19.66 7.11 9.28
CA PRO A 61 20.91 6.79 9.99
C PRO A 61 20.66 6.08 11.33
N TYR A 62 19.69 5.17 11.38
CA TYR A 62 19.41 4.37 12.56
C TYR A 62 20.27 3.10 12.54
N PRO A 63 20.80 2.64 13.68
CA PRO A 63 21.63 1.44 13.73
C PRO A 63 20.98 0.22 13.07
N GLN A 64 19.67 0.03 13.27
CA GLN A 64 18.92 -1.09 12.68
C GLN A 64 18.83 -0.98 11.15
N ALA A 65 18.65 0.24 10.64
CA ALA A 65 18.57 0.49 9.20
C ALA A 65 19.94 0.30 8.53
N ILE A 66 21.02 0.75 9.18
CA ILE A 66 22.40 0.56 8.71
C ILE A 66 22.73 -0.93 8.64
N VAL A 67 22.45 -1.70 9.71
CA VAL A 67 22.68 -3.15 9.72
C VAL A 67 21.89 -3.84 8.60
N LEU A 68 20.62 -3.46 8.41
CA LEU A 68 19.79 -4.02 7.34
C LEU A 68 20.30 -3.64 5.95
N LYS A 69 20.85 -2.44 5.78
CA LYS A 69 21.44 -1.98 4.52
C LYS A 69 22.70 -2.79 4.19
N THR A 70 23.59 -2.97 5.17
CA THR A 70 24.79 -3.81 5.01
C THR A 70 24.41 -5.23 4.61
N TRP A 71 23.46 -5.84 5.33
CA TRP A 71 22.97 -7.17 5.00
C TRP A 71 22.32 -7.23 3.61
N SER A 72 21.56 -6.21 3.21
CA SER A 72 20.94 -6.16 1.88
C SER A 72 21.98 -6.15 0.74
N ASN A 73 23.15 -5.55 0.97
CA ASN A 73 24.25 -5.55 0.01
C ASN A 73 24.90 -6.94 -0.10
N GLU A 74 25.04 -7.68 1.00
CA GLU A 74 25.55 -9.05 1.01
C GLU A 74 24.63 -10.01 0.23
N ILE A 75 23.31 -9.82 0.34
CA ILE A 75 22.32 -10.65 -0.34
C ILE A 75 21.82 -10.07 -1.67
N LYS A 76 22.48 -9.04 -2.20
CA LYS A 76 22.09 -8.32 -3.42
C LYS A 76 21.74 -9.25 -4.60
N PRO A 77 22.50 -10.32 -4.91
CA PRO A 77 22.16 -11.23 -6.01
C PRO A 77 20.80 -11.91 -5.81
N ARG A 78 20.46 -12.28 -4.56
CA ARG A 78 19.16 -12.87 -4.21
C ARG A 78 18.05 -11.85 -4.26
N LEU A 79 18.30 -10.59 -3.87
CA LEU A 79 17.28 -9.53 -3.96
C LEU A 79 16.91 -9.21 -5.41
N SER A 80 17.87 -9.27 -6.33
CA SER A 80 17.64 -9.06 -7.76
C SER A 80 16.65 -10.05 -8.37
N THR A 81 16.53 -11.28 -7.85
CA THR A 81 15.54 -12.25 -8.36
C THR A 81 14.09 -11.86 -8.03
N TYR A 82 13.87 -10.94 -7.08
CA TYR A 82 12.55 -10.43 -6.72
C TYR A 82 12.12 -9.20 -7.55
N LYS A 83 13.04 -8.57 -8.31
CA LYS A 83 12.73 -7.36 -9.13
C LYS A 83 11.75 -7.64 -10.28
N THR A 84 11.54 -8.89 -10.67
CA THR A 84 10.89 -9.28 -11.94
C THR A 84 9.40 -9.62 -11.84
N LYS A 85 8.63 -8.92 -11.00
CA LYS A 85 7.15 -9.00 -11.05
C LYS A 85 6.53 -7.60 -10.92
N SER A 86 6.85 -6.72 -11.87
CA SER A 86 6.01 -5.55 -12.12
C SER A 86 4.72 -6.04 -12.77
N THR A 87 3.59 -5.93 -12.08
CA THR A 87 2.26 -6.15 -12.67
C THR A 87 1.96 -5.04 -13.68
N THR A 88 2.18 -5.37 -14.95
CA THR A 88 1.48 -4.86 -16.15
C THR A 88 1.82 -3.43 -16.63
N ALA A 89 1.93 -3.26 -17.96
CA ALA A 89 2.09 -1.97 -18.67
C ALA A 89 0.87 -1.03 -18.50
N THR A 90 -0.23 -1.57 -17.99
CA THR A 90 -1.42 -0.85 -17.55
C THR A 90 -1.37 -0.88 -16.03
N GLY A 91 -1.09 0.28 -15.41
CA GLY A 91 -1.08 0.40 -13.95
C GLY A 91 -2.35 -0.22 -13.38
N SER A 92 -2.20 -1.32 -12.66
CA SER A 92 -3.33 -1.93 -11.99
C SER A 92 -3.70 -1.01 -10.84
N LEU A 93 -4.62 -0.09 -11.11
CA LEU A 93 -5.43 0.58 -10.09
C LEU A 93 -6.26 -0.52 -9.42
N LEU A 94 -5.61 -1.36 -8.62
CA LEU A 94 -6.30 -2.20 -7.65
C LEU A 94 -6.89 -1.21 -6.68
N PHE A 95 -8.14 -0.80 -6.88
CA PHE A 95 -8.92 -0.06 -5.90
C PHE A 95 -8.98 -0.94 -4.65
N VAL A 96 -7.99 -0.82 -3.76
CA VAL A 96 -8.00 -1.53 -2.48
C VAL A 96 -8.98 -0.74 -1.65
N PRO A 97 -10.18 -1.27 -1.36
CA PRO A 97 -11.09 -0.59 -0.47
C PRO A 97 -10.38 -0.57 0.89
N PHE A 98 -10.07 0.62 1.39
CA PHE A 98 -9.78 0.75 2.81
C PHE A 98 -11.08 0.36 3.53
N GLU A 99 -11.05 -0.72 4.33
CA GLU A 99 -12.18 -1.09 5.16
C GLU A 99 -12.39 -0.03 6.23
N GLU A 100 -13.30 0.90 5.93
CA GLU A 100 -14.51 1.27 6.68
C GLU A 100 -15.11 2.58 6.11
N HIS A 101 -15.05 2.80 4.80
CA HIS A 101 -15.90 3.83 4.20
C HIS A 101 -17.33 3.29 4.13
N ILE A 102 -18.02 3.29 5.28
CA ILE A 102 -19.48 3.13 5.32
C ILE A 102 -20.02 4.34 4.58
N VAL A 103 -20.51 4.11 3.37
CA VAL A 103 -21.14 5.17 2.59
C VAL A 103 -22.47 5.48 3.28
N PRO A 104 -22.69 6.71 3.77
CA PRO A 104 -23.99 7.10 4.28
C PRO A 104 -25.04 6.91 3.19
N ILE A 105 -26.26 6.48 3.54
CA ILE A 105 -27.33 6.21 2.56
C ILE A 105 -27.54 7.40 1.61
N VAL A 106 -27.42 8.63 2.14
CA VAL A 106 -27.52 9.88 1.39
C VAL A 106 -26.48 10.04 0.27
N ASN A 107 -25.32 9.39 0.37
CA ASN A 107 -24.21 9.52 -0.58
C ASN A 107 -24.15 8.34 -1.58
N ILE A 108 -25.07 7.38 -1.50
CA ILE A 108 -25.12 6.24 -2.42
C ILE A 108 -25.34 6.68 -3.87
N GLN A 109 -26.22 7.66 -4.09
CA GLN A 109 -26.53 8.16 -5.44
C GLN A 109 -25.36 8.90 -6.11
N GLN A 110 -24.34 9.29 -5.33
CA GLN A 110 -23.16 9.99 -5.82
C GLN A 110 -22.02 9.01 -6.19
N GLN A 111 -22.21 7.70 -5.99
CA GLN A 111 -21.20 6.69 -6.32
C GLN A 111 -21.16 6.40 -7.82
N SER A 112 -19.97 6.08 -8.32
CA SER A 112 -19.73 5.74 -9.72
C SER A 112 -20.50 4.48 -10.13
N LEU A 113 -21.01 4.44 -11.36
CA LEU A 113 -21.72 3.29 -11.89
C LEU A 113 -20.84 2.02 -11.87
N GLY A 114 -21.32 0.94 -11.25
CA GLY A 114 -20.61 -0.34 -11.15
C GLY A 114 -19.71 -0.50 -9.92
N GLN A 115 -19.66 0.48 -9.02
CA GLN A 115 -18.87 0.42 -7.79
C GLN A 115 -19.62 -0.33 -6.67
N ILE A 116 -18.93 -1.26 -5.99
CA ILE A 116 -19.44 -1.96 -4.79
C ILE A 116 -19.04 -1.16 -3.55
N PHE A 117 -19.99 -0.93 -2.63
CA PHE A 117 -19.77 -0.20 -1.39
C PHE A 117 -20.48 -0.89 -0.21
N HIS A 118 -20.05 -0.55 1.01
CA HIS A 118 -20.70 -0.99 2.23
C HIS A 118 -21.54 0.16 2.81
N GLY A 119 -22.80 -0.10 3.15
CA GLY A 119 -23.68 0.86 3.80
C GLY A 119 -24.25 0.28 5.09
N GLN A 120 -24.59 1.16 6.04
CA GLN A 120 -25.31 0.80 7.26
C GLN A 120 -26.67 1.49 7.24
N ALA A 121 -27.73 0.72 7.47
CA ALA A 121 -29.10 1.20 7.46
C ALA A 121 -29.90 0.54 8.58
N GLN A 122 -30.94 1.23 9.06
CA GLN A 122 -31.93 0.65 9.97
C GLN A 122 -33.14 0.20 9.16
N LEU A 123 -33.51 -1.08 9.28
CA LEU A 123 -34.70 -1.63 8.65
C LEU A 123 -35.94 -1.19 9.44
N SER A 124 -36.86 -0.48 8.78
CA SER A 124 -38.17 -0.15 9.34
C SER A 124 -39.24 -0.93 8.59
N ILE A 125 -39.98 -1.79 9.28
CA ILE A 125 -41.09 -2.57 8.73
C ILE A 125 -42.38 -1.96 9.27
N SER A 126 -43.21 -1.40 8.40
CA SER A 126 -44.57 -0.99 8.76
C SER A 126 -45.50 -2.19 8.62
N ASN A 127 -46.11 -2.64 9.72
CA ASN A 127 -47.25 -3.56 9.61
C ASN A 127 -48.42 -2.79 8.99
N GLY A 128 -48.75 -3.14 7.74
CA GLY A 128 -49.96 -2.63 7.10
C GLY A 128 -51.20 -3.12 7.86
N THR A 129 -52.03 -2.18 8.30
CA THR A 129 -53.43 -2.42 8.71
C THR A 129 -54.33 -2.49 7.50
#